data_AF-A0A1Q4YFU8-F1
#
_entry.id   AF-A0A1Q4YFU8-F1
#
_cell.length_a   1.000
_cell.length_b   1.000
_cell.length_c   1.000
_cell.angle_alpha   90.00
_cell.angle_beta   90.00
_cell.angle_gamma   90.00
#
_symmetry.space_group_name_H-M   'P 1'
#
loop_
_entity.id
_entity.type
_entity.pdbx_description
1 polymer ?
#
loop_
_entity_poly.entity_id
_entity_poly.type
_entity_poly.pdbx_seq_one_letter_code
_entity_poly.pdbx_strand_id
1 'polypeptide(L)'
;MARSLHVKAAFGGRTAEIVVPDLARALAIKTAAYGAHARSRPAEAFLSRHLLDLAFLASVVEDPGEILEALGPKPPEGHLGLAAVLDDPAHPAWSGAGESAEDAQLTWEVLRHGYDA
;
A
#
# COMPACT_ATOMS: atom_id res chain seq x y z
N MET A 1 15.01 -7.85 7.79
CA MET A 1 13.85 -8.53 8.44
C MET A 1 12.87 -7.49 8.92
N ALA A 2 11.69 -7.39 8.30
CA ALA A 2 10.66 -6.44 8.71
C ALA A 2 10.11 -6.82 10.10
N ARG A 3 10.17 -5.88 11.05
CA ARG A 3 9.83 -6.10 12.45
C ARG A 3 8.36 -5.70 12.64
N SER A 4 7.48 -6.67 12.94
CA SER A 4 6.10 -6.36 13.29
C SER A 4 6.08 -5.55 14.59
N LEU A 5 5.36 -4.42 14.59
CA LEU A 5 5.26 -3.55 15.75
C LEU A 5 4.13 -4.05 16.66
N HIS A 6 4.43 -4.23 17.94
CA HIS A 6 3.44 -4.62 18.93
C HIS A 6 3.06 -3.40 19.76
N VAL A 7 1.81 -2.98 19.65
CA VAL A 7 1.27 -1.83 20.39
C VAL A 7 0.37 -2.34 21.50
N LYS A 8 0.65 -1.95 22.75
CA LYS A 8 -0.26 -2.21 23.87
C LYS A 8 -1.32 -1.12 23.91
N ALA A 9 -2.57 -1.48 23.68
CA ALA A 9 -3.71 -0.59 23.76
C ALA A 9 -4.48 -0.83 25.07
N ALA A 10 -5.01 0.25 25.66
CA ALA A 10 -5.88 0.19 26.83
C ALA A 10 -7.21 0.91 26.54
N PHE A 11 -8.33 0.25 26.84
CA PHE A 11 -9.67 0.83 26.67
C PHE A 11 -10.66 0.25 27.69
N GLY A 12 -11.30 1.13 28.47
CA GLY A 12 -12.28 0.74 29.49
C GLY A 12 -11.72 -0.22 30.55
N GLY A 13 -10.51 0.01 31.05
CA GLY A 13 -9.84 -0.84 32.04
C GLY A 13 -9.31 -2.18 31.50
N ARG A 14 -9.48 -2.47 30.21
CA ARG A 14 -8.93 -3.66 29.55
C ARG A 14 -7.68 -3.28 28.75
N THR A 15 -6.76 -4.23 28.63
CA THR A 15 -5.57 -4.08 27.78
C THR A 15 -5.48 -5.19 26.75
N ALA A 16 -5.03 -4.85 25.55
CA ALA A 16 -4.77 -5.80 24.46
C ALA A 16 -3.44 -5.46 23.79
N GLU A 17 -2.79 -6.49 23.25
CA GLU A 17 -1.63 -6.33 22.37
C GLU A 17 -2.10 -6.39 20.92
N ILE A 18 -1.75 -5.38 20.14
CA ILE A 18 -2.13 -5.23 18.75
C ILE A 18 -0.88 -5.34 17.90
N VAL A 19 -0.87 -6.30 17.00
CA VAL A 19 0.18 -6.43 15.99
C VAL A 19 -0.14 -5.48 14.85
N VAL A 20 0.73 -4.51 14.63
CA VAL A 20 0.66 -3.55 13.52
C VAL A 20 1.57 -4.06 12.42
N PRO A 21 1.05 -4.24 11.19
CA PRO A 21 1.87 -4.64 10.06
C PRO A 21 2.92 -3.56 9.76
N ASP A 22 4.10 -3.98 9.35
CA ASP A 22 5.06 -3.10 8.70
C ASP A 22 4.51 -2.55 7.38
N LEU A 23 5.20 -1.55 6.81
CA LEU A 23 4.74 -0.83 5.63
C LEU A 23 4.64 -1.73 4.40
N ALA A 24 5.61 -2.62 4.19
CA ALA A 24 5.58 -3.62 3.11
C ALA A 24 4.36 -4.53 3.21
N ARG A 25 4.06 -5.05 4.40
CA ARG A 25 2.88 -5.88 4.64
C ARG A 25 1.58 -5.08 4.52
N ALA A 26 1.56 -3.81 4.94
CA ALA A 26 0.40 -2.94 4.78
C ALA A 26 0.06 -2.71 3.29
N LEU A 27 1.06 -2.41 2.45
CA LEU A 27 0.91 -2.28 0.99
C LEU A 27 0.36 -3.56 0.36
N ALA A 28 0.92 -4.72 0.72
CA ALA A 28 0.45 -6.02 0.22
C ALA A 28 -1.01 -6.30 0.63
N ILE A 29 -1.36 -6.04 1.91
CA ILE A 29 -2.72 -6.23 2.42
C ILE A 29 -3.71 -5.32 1.69
N LYS A 30 -3.37 -4.03 1.51
CA LYS A 30 -4.27 -3.08 0.83
C LYS A 30 -4.43 -3.41 -0.65
N THR A 31 -3.38 -3.89 -1.30
CA THR A 31 -3.45 -4.36 -2.69
C THR A 31 -4.34 -5.59 -2.82
N ALA A 32 -4.19 -6.57 -1.94
CA ALA A 32 -5.05 -7.76 -1.93
C ALA A 32 -6.52 -7.40 -1.63
N ALA A 33 -6.75 -6.48 -0.68
CA ALA A 33 -8.07 -5.97 -0.35
C ALA A 33 -8.71 -5.22 -1.53
N TYR A 34 -7.94 -4.41 -2.27
CA TYR A 34 -8.40 -3.81 -3.51
C TYR A 34 -8.81 -4.87 -4.54
N GLY A 35 -7.97 -5.88 -4.79
CA GLY A 35 -8.32 -6.95 -5.72
C GLY A 35 -9.60 -7.70 -5.34
N ALA A 36 -9.81 -7.96 -4.04
CA ALA A 36 -11.06 -8.56 -3.55
C ALA A 36 -12.26 -7.62 -3.71
N HIS A 37 -12.08 -6.32 -3.44
CA HIS A 37 -13.11 -5.32 -3.64
C HIS A 37 -13.48 -5.19 -5.13
N ALA A 38 -12.50 -5.11 -6.03
CA ALA A 38 -12.73 -4.99 -7.46
C ALA A 38 -13.47 -6.20 -8.05
N ARG A 39 -13.19 -7.42 -7.55
CA ARG A 39 -13.94 -8.63 -7.96
C ARG A 39 -15.38 -8.65 -7.45
N SER A 40 -15.62 -8.17 -6.24
CA SER A 40 -16.95 -8.22 -5.61
C SER A 40 -17.84 -7.04 -5.99
N ARG A 41 -17.25 -5.87 -6.25
CA ARG A 41 -17.95 -4.62 -6.59
C ARG A 41 -17.23 -3.86 -7.70
N PRO A 42 -17.23 -4.37 -8.95
CA PRO A 42 -16.49 -3.75 -10.05
C PRO A 42 -16.86 -2.28 -10.30
N ALA A 43 -18.15 -1.94 -10.19
CA ALA A 43 -18.65 -0.58 -10.41
C ALA A 43 -18.14 0.44 -9.35
N GLU A 44 -17.79 -0.02 -8.15
CA GLU A 44 -17.27 0.81 -7.06
C GLU A 44 -15.73 0.83 -7.01
N ALA A 45 -15.08 -0.08 -7.75
CA ALA A 45 -13.66 -0.36 -7.61
C ALA A 45 -12.79 0.88 -7.89
N PHE A 46 -13.15 1.67 -8.90
CA PHE A 46 -12.37 2.85 -9.31
C PHE A 46 -12.21 3.89 -8.17
N LEU A 47 -13.20 3.99 -7.28
CA LEU A 47 -13.17 4.90 -6.12
C LEU A 47 -12.98 4.16 -4.79
N SER A 48 -12.42 2.94 -4.86
CA SER A 48 -12.18 2.13 -3.68
C SER A 48 -11.28 2.86 -2.69
N ARG A 49 -11.70 2.91 -1.42
CA ARG A 49 -10.88 3.42 -0.31
C ARG A 49 -9.51 2.74 -0.19
N HIS A 50 -9.35 1.52 -0.71
CA HIS A 50 -8.07 0.81 -0.69
C HIS A 50 -7.04 1.47 -1.62
N LEU A 51 -7.48 2.11 -2.70
CA LEU A 51 -6.58 2.87 -3.58
C LEU A 51 -6.12 4.17 -2.89
N LEU A 52 -7.02 4.85 -2.17
CA LEU A 52 -6.67 6.00 -1.33
C LEU A 52 -5.65 5.62 -0.24
N ASP A 53 -5.90 4.49 0.45
CA ASP A 53 -4.97 3.97 1.45
C ASP A 53 -3.60 3.62 0.83
N LEU A 54 -3.56 3.07 -0.39
CA LEU A 54 -2.31 2.75 -1.09
C LEU A 54 -1.54 4.01 -1.49
N ALA A 55 -2.22 5.05 -1.98
CA ALA A 55 -1.59 6.34 -2.28
C ALA A 55 -0.95 6.97 -1.04
N PHE A 56 -1.67 6.95 0.09
CA PHE A 56 -1.13 7.38 1.38
C PHE A 56 0.07 6.53 1.84
N LEU A 57 -0.02 5.21 1.72
CA LEU A 57 1.09 4.34 2.12
C LEU A 57 2.33 4.57 1.25
N ALA A 58 2.17 4.83 -0.05
CA ALA A 58 3.27 5.19 -0.93
C ALA A 58 3.92 6.52 -0.52
N SER A 59 3.14 7.50 -0.03
CA SER A 59 3.66 8.81 0.39
C SER A 59 4.49 8.78 1.69
N VAL A 60 4.46 7.67 2.43
CA VAL A 60 5.23 7.50 3.68
C VAL A 60 6.36 6.47 3.55
N VAL A 61 6.61 6.00 2.32
CA VAL A 61 7.79 5.18 2.02
C VAL A 61 9.00 6.10 1.90
N GLU A 62 10.00 5.90 2.76
CA GLU A 62 11.25 6.66 2.72
C GLU A 62 12.26 6.01 1.76
N ASP A 63 12.34 4.67 1.75
CA ASP A 63 13.21 3.90 0.85
C ASP A 63 12.42 2.77 0.17
N PRO A 64 12.09 2.90 -1.13
CA PRO A 64 11.42 1.86 -1.89
C PRO A 64 12.23 0.54 -1.98
N GLY A 65 13.56 0.61 -1.93
CA GLY A 65 14.44 -0.54 -1.94
C GLY A 65 14.24 -1.44 -0.71
N GLU A 66 14.16 -0.86 0.48
CA GLU A 66 13.87 -1.59 1.71
C GLU A 66 12.48 -2.27 1.67
N ILE A 67 11.49 -1.61 1.07
CA ILE A 67 10.15 -2.17 0.88
C ILE A 67 10.20 -3.36 -0.07
N LEU A 68 10.89 -3.24 -1.20
CA LEU A 68 11.04 -4.33 -2.17
C LEU A 68 11.78 -5.53 -1.56
N GLU A 69 12.84 -5.30 -0.78
CA GLU A 69 13.54 -6.36 -0.05
C GLU A 69 12.60 -7.05 0.96
N ALA A 70 11.81 -6.27 1.71
CA ALA A 70 10.87 -6.80 2.70
C ALA A 70 9.71 -7.59 2.08
N LEU A 71 9.25 -7.21 0.89
CA LEU A 71 8.25 -7.95 0.11
C LEU A 71 8.82 -9.28 -0.44
N GLY A 72 10.13 -9.37 -0.60
CA GLY A 72 10.83 -10.56 -1.06
C GLY A 72 10.73 -10.77 -2.58
N PRO A 73 10.93 -12.01 -3.06
CA PRO A 73 10.97 -12.31 -4.50
C PRO A 73 9.70 -11.88 -5.23
N LYS A 74 9.87 -11.16 -6.34
CA LYS A 74 8.75 -10.65 -7.16
C LYS A 74 7.95 -11.81 -7.78
N PRO A 75 6.63 -11.92 -7.51
CA PRO A 75 5.77 -12.88 -8.20
C PRO A 75 5.53 -12.45 -9.66
N PRO A 76 5.06 -13.34 -10.55
CA PRO A 76 4.83 -13.01 -11.97
C PRO A 76 3.93 -11.79 -12.20
N GLU A 77 2.89 -11.64 -11.40
CA GLU A 77 1.94 -10.52 -11.42
C GLU A 77 2.50 -9.24 -10.76
N GLY A 78 3.65 -9.33 -10.09
CA GLY A 78 4.22 -8.29 -9.24
C GLY A 78 3.49 -8.15 -7.90
N HIS A 79 4.22 -7.75 -6.86
CA HIS A 79 3.68 -7.63 -5.49
C HIS A 79 2.43 -6.75 -5.40
N LEU A 80 2.39 -5.68 -6.21
CA LEU A 80 1.34 -4.67 -6.19
C LEU A 80 0.46 -4.68 -7.46
N GLY A 81 0.54 -5.73 -8.28
CA GLY A 81 -0.09 -5.80 -9.61
C GLY A 81 -1.59 -5.62 -9.64
N LEU A 82 -2.28 -6.03 -8.57
CA LEU A 82 -3.75 -5.89 -8.51
C LEU A 82 -4.19 -4.42 -8.47
N ALA A 83 -3.33 -3.50 -8.08
CA ALA A 83 -3.62 -2.06 -7.98
C ALA A 83 -2.99 -1.24 -9.12
N ALA A 84 -2.69 -1.85 -10.27
CA ALA A 84 -2.11 -1.19 -11.44
C ALA A 84 -2.92 0.01 -11.99
N VAL A 85 -4.17 0.20 -11.57
CA VAL A 85 -4.93 1.42 -11.89
C VAL A 85 -4.29 2.69 -11.33
N LEU A 86 -3.42 2.57 -10.31
CA LEU A 86 -2.61 3.67 -9.79
C LEU A 86 -1.41 4.00 -10.66
N ASP A 87 -1.08 3.18 -11.66
CA ASP A 87 -0.03 3.47 -12.64
C ASP A 87 -0.44 4.70 -13.51
N ASP A 88 -1.72 5.12 -13.49
CA ASP A 88 -2.18 6.41 -14.02
C ASP A 88 -1.95 7.54 -12.97
N PRO A 89 -1.06 8.51 -13.23
CA PRO A 89 -0.82 9.63 -12.31
C PRO A 89 -2.04 10.57 -12.18
N ALA A 90 -2.99 10.53 -13.11
CA ALA A 90 -4.24 11.28 -13.02
C ALA A 90 -5.31 10.58 -12.17
N HIS A 91 -5.03 9.38 -11.64
CA HIS A 91 -6.01 8.63 -10.84
C HIS A 91 -6.40 9.41 -9.57
N PRO A 92 -7.71 9.59 -9.27
CA PRO A 92 -8.15 10.46 -8.17
C PRO A 92 -7.71 10.00 -6.78
N ALA A 93 -7.37 8.72 -6.63
CA ALA A 93 -6.85 8.18 -5.38
C ALA A 93 -5.53 8.83 -4.93
N TRP A 94 -4.76 9.45 -5.83
CA TRP A 94 -3.55 10.19 -5.46
C TRP A 94 -3.82 11.37 -4.53
N SER A 95 -5.06 11.86 -4.46
CA SER A 95 -5.47 12.83 -3.43
C SER A 95 -5.28 12.31 -2.00
N GLY A 96 -5.22 11.00 -1.78
CA GLY A 96 -4.94 10.39 -0.47
C GLY A 96 -3.51 10.66 0.05
N ALA A 97 -2.57 11.00 -0.84
CA ALA A 97 -1.20 11.37 -0.49
C ALA A 97 -1.06 12.87 -0.11
N GLY A 98 -2.11 13.67 -0.28
CA GLY A 98 -2.09 15.10 0.06
C GLY A 98 -1.03 15.88 -0.73
N GLU A 99 -0.24 16.69 -0.04
CA GLU A 99 0.82 17.52 -0.65
C GLU A 99 1.96 16.69 -1.25
N SER A 100 2.13 15.43 -0.82
CA SER A 100 3.16 14.52 -1.29
C SER A 100 2.72 13.65 -2.48
N ALA A 101 1.65 14.02 -3.20
CA ALA A 101 1.09 13.19 -4.26
C ALA A 101 2.08 12.89 -5.39
N GLU A 102 2.87 13.86 -5.82
CA GLU A 102 3.87 13.67 -6.88
C GLU A 102 4.98 12.70 -6.44
N ASP A 103 5.55 12.91 -5.24
CA ASP A 103 6.57 12.02 -4.67
C ASP A 103 6.02 10.59 -4.44
N ALA A 104 4.76 10.48 -4.02
CA ALA A 104 4.09 9.20 -3.83
C ALA A 104 3.89 8.46 -5.16
N GLN A 105 3.60 9.17 -6.25
CA GLN A 105 3.50 8.60 -7.60
C GLN A 105 4.84 8.06 -8.07
N LEU A 106 5.92 8.83 -7.91
CA LEU A 106 7.28 8.38 -8.23
C LEU A 106 7.69 7.17 -7.39
N THR A 107 7.36 7.19 -6.11
CA THR A 107 7.60 6.05 -5.21
C THR A 107 6.82 4.82 -5.65
N TRP A 108 5.57 4.98 -6.06
CA TRP A 108 4.75 3.91 -6.59
C TRP A 108 5.34 3.30 -7.87
N GLU A 109 5.81 4.14 -8.79
CA GLU A 109 6.48 3.70 -10.01
C GLU A 109 7.67 2.77 -9.68
N VAL A 110 8.53 3.18 -8.75
CA VAL A 110 9.66 2.36 -8.29
C VAL A 110 9.17 1.05 -7.64
N LEU A 111 8.14 1.10 -6.80
CA LEU A 111 7.59 -0.10 -6.16
C LEU A 111 6.97 -1.08 -7.17
N ARG A 112 6.44 -0.58 -8.29
CA ARG A 112 5.78 -1.39 -9.33
C ARG A 112 6.79 -1.98 -10.33
N HIS A 113 7.77 -1.19 -10.72
CA HIS A 113 8.64 -1.49 -11.84
C HIS A 113 10.10 -1.72 -11.46
N GLY A 114 10.52 -1.29 -10.26
CA GLY A 114 11.92 -1.26 -9.83
C GLY A 114 12.61 0.02 -10.29
N TYR A 115 13.90 0.16 -9.97
CA TYR A 115 14.71 1.32 -10.39
C TYR A 115 15.10 1.30 -11.87
N ASP A 116 14.88 0.18 -12.56
CA ASP A 116 15.29 -0.04 -13.96
C ASP A 116 14.16 0.20 -14.97
N ALA A 117 13.10 0.90 -14.55
CA ALA A 117 11.93 1.23 -15.37
C ALA A 117 12.24 2.34 -16.41
#